data_AF-A0A6A0HFH2-F1
#
_entry.id   AF-A0A6A0HFH2-F1
#
_cell.length_a   1.000
_cell.length_b   1.000
_cell.length_c   1.000
_cell.angle_alpha   90.00
_cell.angle_beta   90.00
_cell.angle_gamma   90.00
#
_symmetry.space_group_name_H-M   'P 1'
#
loop_
_entity.id
_entity.type
_entity.pdbx_description
1 polymer ?
#
loop_
_entity_poly.entity_id
_entity_poly.type
_entity_poly.pdbx_seq_one_letter_code
_entity_poly.pdbx_strand_id
1 'polypeptide(L)' 'MTIAQNIIRSFLIVFLAYSYAYAQDAGIKFERIGREQGLTASSVLSILQDRQGFMWFGTLDGLFRFL' A
#
# COMPACT_ATOMS: atom_id res chain seq x y z
N MET A 1 13.46 -21.19 43.83
CA MET A 1 14.25 -20.50 42.77
C MET A 1 13.64 -20.66 41.37
N THR A 2 13.07 -21.81 41.04
CA THR A 2 12.50 -22.12 39.71
C THR A 2 11.22 -21.34 39.33
N ILE A 3 10.33 -21.06 40.31
CA ILE A 3 9.06 -20.34 40.06
C ILE A 3 9.33 -18.91 39.56
N ALA A 4 10.25 -18.19 40.21
CA ALA A 4 10.62 -16.83 39.82
C ALA A 4 11.20 -16.78 38.39
N GLN A 5 12.02 -17.77 38.02
CA GLN A 5 12.58 -17.87 36.66
C GLN A 5 11.51 -18.09 35.60
N ASN A 6 10.47 -18.88 35.89
CA ASN A 6 9.36 -19.12 34.97
C ASN A 6 8.49 -17.88 34.75
N ILE A 7 8.31 -17.04 35.77
CA ILE A 7 7.59 -15.76 35.68
C ILE A 7 8.36 -14.80 34.77
N ILE A 8 9.67 -14.65 34.99
CA ILE A 8 10.53 -13.77 34.17
C ILE A 8 10.50 -14.20 32.70
N ARG A 9 10.59 -15.50 32.41
CA ARG A 9 10.48 -16.04 31.04
C ARG A 9 9.15 -15.71 30.39
N SER A 10 8.06 -15.84 31.13
CA SER A 10 6.71 -15.55 30.62
C SER A 10 6.55 -14.05 30.28
N PHE A 11 7.02 -13.16 31.17
CA PHE A 11 7.05 -11.72 30.90
C PHE A 11 7.90 -11.37 29.68
N LEU A 12 9.07 -12.00 29.52
CA LEU A 12 9.95 -11.78 28.38
C LEU A 12 9.29 -12.20 27.06
N ILE A 13 8.58 -13.34 27.06
CA ILE A 13 7.82 -13.82 25.91
C ILE A 13 6.71 -12.84 25.53
N VAL A 14 5.93 -12.36 26.51
CA VAL A 14 4.85 -11.40 26.27
C VAL A 14 5.39 -10.07 25.75
N PHE A 15 6.48 -9.57 26.33
CA PHE A 15 7.13 -8.34 25.89
C PHE A 15 7.66 -8.44 24.45
N LEU A 16 8.31 -9.55 24.11
CA LEU A 16 8.79 -9.80 22.74
C LEU A 16 7.63 -9.94 21.75
N ALA A 17 6.55 -10.64 22.11
CA ALA A 17 5.38 -10.77 21.25
C ALA A 17 4.71 -9.42 20.96
N TYR A 18 4.67 -8.52 21.95
CA TYR A 18 4.08 -7.20 21.81
C TYR A 18 4.85 -6.30 20.84
N SER A 19 6.19 -6.40 20.80
CA SER A 19 7.02 -5.59 19.89
C SER A 19 6.95 -6.05 18.43
N TYR A 20 6.72 -7.34 18.16
CA TYR A 20 6.48 -7.83 16.79
C TYR A 20 5.16 -7.32 16.18
N ALA A 21 4.18 -6.92 17.00
CA ALA A 21 2.85 -6.50 16.51
C ALA A 21 2.84 -5.13 15.81
N TYR A 22 3.90 -4.31 15.95
CA TYR A 22 3.95 -2.94 15.46
C TYR A 22 4.92 -2.70 14.28
N ALA A 23 5.51 -3.75 13.70
CA ALA A 23 6.64 -3.60 12.77
C ALA A 23 6.34 -3.80 11.27
N GLN A 24 5.10 -4.13 10.89
CA GLN A 24 4.73 -4.25 9.48
C GLN A 24 4.42 -2.86 8.90
N ASP A 25 5.47 -2.20 8.40
CA ASP A 25 5.29 -1.17 7.37
C ASP A 25 4.56 -1.83 6.20
N ALA A 26 3.33 -1.38 5.93
CA ALA A 26 2.53 -1.92 4.84
C ALA A 26 3.22 -1.74 3.47
N GLY A 27 4.27 -0.91 3.40
CA GLY A 27 5.19 -0.86 2.27
C GLY A 27 4.43 -0.60 0.97
N ILE A 28 3.48 0.34 1.00
CA ILE A 28 2.62 0.64 -0.14
C ILE A 28 3.51 1.05 -1.31
N LYS A 29 3.55 0.20 -2.34
CA LYS A 29 4.27 0.47 -3.59
C LYS A 29 3.29 1.02 -4.60
N PHE A 30 3.67 2.12 -5.22
CA PHE A 30 2.93 2.72 -6.32
C PHE A 30 3.68 2.45 -7.62
N GLU A 31 2.94 2.01 -8.63
CA GLU A 31 3.41 2.03 -10.00
C GLU A 31 3.11 3.39 -10.63
N ARG A 32 4.04 3.92 -11.42
CA ARG A 32 3.88 5.20 -12.09
C ARG A 32 3.47 4.98 -13.55
N ILE A 33 2.24 5.38 -13.87
CA ILE A 33 1.74 5.48 -15.24
C ILE A 33 1.90 6.93 -15.71
N GLY A 34 2.59 7.14 -16.83
CA GLY A 34 2.90 8.46 -17.37
C GLY A 34 3.22 8.41 -18.86
N ARG A 35 4.13 9.28 -19.32
CA ARG A 35 4.45 9.42 -20.75
C ARG A 35 4.92 8.12 -21.40
N GLU A 36 5.64 7.28 -20.66
CA GLU A 36 6.12 5.98 -21.16
C GLU A 36 4.96 5.03 -21.53
N GLN A 37 3.81 5.19 -20.88
CA GLN A 37 2.58 4.44 -21.13
C GLN A 37 1.61 5.23 -22.04
N GLY A 38 2.04 6.35 -22.63
CA GLY A 38 1.24 7.17 -23.53
C GLY A 38 0.38 8.24 -22.86
N LEU A 39 0.41 8.38 -21.53
CA LEU A 39 -0.26 9.48 -20.83
C LEU A 39 0.57 10.77 -21.01
N THR A 40 0.14 11.61 -21.94
CA THR A 40 0.85 12.85 -22.30
C THR A 40 0.58 14.01 -21.35
N ALA A 41 -0.60 14.04 -20.73
CA ALA A 41 -1.01 15.09 -19.83
C ALA A 41 -0.29 15.01 -18.48
N SER A 42 0.04 16.18 -17.92
CA SER A 42 0.70 16.30 -16.61
C SER A 42 -0.26 16.18 -15.43
N SER A 43 -1.56 16.38 -15.66
CA SER A 43 -2.59 16.44 -14.62
C SER A 43 -3.82 15.61 -14.98
N VAL A 44 -4.14 14.63 -14.14
CA VAL A 44 -5.39 13.89 -14.16
C VAL A 44 -6.40 14.59 -13.25
N LEU A 45 -7.59 14.88 -13.77
CA LEU A 45 -8.68 15.56 -13.07
C LEU A 45 -9.78 14.61 -12.61
N SER A 46 -9.99 13.51 -13.34
CA SER A 46 -11.01 12.51 -13.03
C SER A 46 -10.56 11.11 -13.43
N ILE A 47 -11.05 10.10 -12.70
CA ILE A 47 -10.76 8.69 -12.93
C ILE A 47 -12.08 7.91 -12.88
N LEU A 48 -12.29 7.02 -13.84
CA LEU A 48 -13.47 6.15 -13.93
C LEU A 48 -13.05 4.76 -14.43
N GLN A 49 -13.65 3.70 -13.89
CA GLN A 49 -13.58 2.37 -14.48
C GLN A 49 -14.89 2.05 -15.21
N ASP A 50 -14.80 1.54 -16.44
CA ASP A 50 -16.00 1.09 -17.16
C ASP A 50 -16.38 -0.37 -16.84
N ARG A 51 -17.50 -0.84 -17.42
CA ARG A 51 -18.01 -2.19 -17.17
C ARG A 51 -17.15 -3.30 -17.78
N GLN A 52 -16.26 -2.95 -18.70
CA GLN A 52 -15.32 -3.89 -19.32
C GLN A 52 -13.99 -3.94 -18.54
N GLY A 53 -13.82 -3.09 -17.52
CA GLY A 53 -12.65 -3.04 -16.66
C GLY A 53 -11.61 -2.01 -17.07
N PHE A 54 -11.81 -1.27 -18.16
CA PHE A 54 -10.85 -0.24 -18.58
C PHE A 54 -10.87 0.95 -17.64
N MET A 55 -9.68 1.51 -17.41
CA MET A 55 -9.51 2.72 -16.63
C MET A 55 -9.49 3.94 -17.55
N TRP A 56 -10.31 4.93 -17.24
CA TRP A 56 -10.45 6.18 -17.97
C TRP A 56 -9.93 7.33 -17.11
N PHE A 57 -9.10 8.17 -17.69
CA PHE A 57 -8.48 9.32 -17.05
C PHE A 57 -8.85 10.59 -17.82
N GLY A 58 -9.66 11.44 -17.21
CA GLY A 58 -9.95 12.77 -17.72
C GLY A 58 -8.80 13.71 -17.37
N THR A 59 -8.22 14.35 -18.38
CA THR A 59 -7.08 15.26 -18.23
C THR A 59 -7.41 16.62 -18.84
N LEU A 60 -6.56 17.62 -18.60
CA LEU A 60 -6.72 18.94 -19.26
C LEU A 60 -6.63 18.85 -20.79
N ASP A 61 -5.85 17.90 -21.31
CA ASP A 61 -5.55 17.77 -22.74
C ASP A 61 -6.44 16.73 -23.44
N GLY A 62 -7.38 16.10 -22.72
CA GLY A 62 -8.31 15.12 -23.27
C GLY A 62 -8.51 13.89 -22.41
N LEU A 63 -9.01 12.82 -23.04
CA LEU A 63 -9.41 11.57 -22.38
C LEU A 63 -8.41 10.45 -22.69
N PHE A 64 -7.84 9.84 -21.66
CA PHE A 64 -6.90 8.71 -21.78
C PHE A 64 -7.54 7.42 -21.27
N ARG A 65 -7.31 6.31 -21.98
CA ARG A 65 -7.81 4.97 -21.62
C ARG A 65 -6.63 4.04 -21.38
N PHE A 66 -6.62 3.38 -20.23
CA PHE A 66 -5.62 2.41 -19.80
C PHE A 66 -6.27 1.03 -19.56
N LEU A 67 -5.43 0.01 -19.60
CA LEU A 67 -5.77 -1.42 -19.58
C LEU A 67 -5.42 -2.05 -18.23
#